data_AF-A0A2H0SQS5-F1
#
_entry.id   AF-A0A2H0SQS5-F1
#
_cell.length_a   1.000
_cell.length_b   1.000
_cell.length_c   1.000
_cell.angle_alpha   90.00
_cell.angle_beta   90.00
_cell.angle_gamma   90.00
#
_symmetry.space_group_name_H-M   'P 1'
#
loop_
_entity.id
_entity.type
_entity.pdbx_description
1 polymer ?
#
loop_
_entity_poly.entity_id
_entity_poly.type
_entity_poly.pdbx_seq_one_letter_code
_entity_poly.pdbx_strand_id
1 'polypeptide(L)'
;MPRIWIYFGRLLVDKSLIFRYSENMKTVIIRDRGQLTIPDSIRRTIDWAMPLSAVTISIEKPDEIVIRPHGRKVAINWDDLWKQIKKARSFKGSGSGDLSTFVVEDRQIRR
;
A
#
# COMPACT_ATOMS: atom_id res chain seq x y z
N MET A 1 -35.73 -29.68 0.45
CA MET A 1 -34.80 -28.62 0.88
C MET A 1 -33.40 -29.22 0.99
N PRO A 2 -32.43 -28.90 0.12
CA PRO A 2 -31.10 -29.47 0.25
C PRO A 2 -30.26 -28.65 1.22
N ARG A 3 -29.70 -29.32 2.23
CA ARG A 3 -28.64 -28.80 3.10
C ARG A 3 -27.30 -29.10 2.44
N ILE A 4 -26.57 -28.05 2.06
CA ILE A 4 -25.20 -28.16 1.54
C ILE A 4 -24.25 -28.04 2.73
N TRP A 5 -23.44 -29.07 2.94
CA TRP A 5 -22.30 -29.06 3.85
C TRP A 5 -21.04 -28.74 3.06
N ILE A 6 -20.31 -27.70 3.43
CA ILE A 6 -18.98 -27.40 2.89
C ILE A 6 -17.98 -27.55 4.04
N TYR A 7 -17.17 -28.60 3.98
CA TYR A 7 -15.99 -28.76 4.83
C TYR A 7 -14.84 -27.95 4.22
N PHE A 8 -14.17 -27.12 5.02
CA PHE A 8 -12.88 -26.55 4.62
C PHE A 8 -11.83 -26.76 5.71
N GLY A 9 -10.73 -27.36 5.27
CA GLY A 9 -9.53 -27.64 6.05
C GLY A 9 -8.88 -26.38 6.61
N ARG A 10 -8.14 -26.63 7.69
CA ARG A 10 -7.54 -25.68 8.63
C ARG A 10 -6.48 -24.78 7.96
N LEU A 11 -6.90 -23.60 7.51
CA LEU A 11 -6.06 -22.41 7.38
C LEU A 11 -6.74 -21.32 8.22
N LEU A 12 -6.07 -20.87 9.28
CA LEU A 12 -6.54 -19.82 10.19
C LEU A 12 -6.51 -18.46 9.47
N VAL A 13 -7.41 -18.27 8.52
CA VAL A 13 -7.82 -16.95 8.06
C VAL A 13 -8.97 -16.54 8.98
N ASP A 14 -8.86 -15.35 9.57
CA ASP A 14 -9.89 -14.82 10.47
C ASP A 14 -11.25 -14.80 9.76
N LYS A 15 -12.16 -15.67 10.21
CA LYS A 15 -13.49 -15.85 9.62
C LYS A 15 -14.23 -14.52 9.56
N SER A 16 -14.05 -13.64 10.54
CA SER A 16 -14.70 -12.33 10.60
C SER A 16 -14.33 -11.44 9.40
N LEU A 17 -13.10 -11.53 8.94
CA LEU A 17 -12.57 -10.77 7.81
C LEU A 17 -13.16 -11.29 6.50
N ILE A 18 -13.25 -12.61 6.33
CA ILE A 18 -13.86 -13.24 5.14
C ILE A 18 -15.36 -12.91 5.04
N PHE A 19 -16.10 -13.00 6.14
CA PHE A 19 -17.53 -12.66 6.16
C PHE A 19 -17.77 -11.19 5.78
N ARG A 20 -16.96 -10.25 6.30
CA ARG A 20 -17.02 -8.83 5.91
C ARG A 20 -16.70 -8.58 4.44
N TYR A 21 -15.76 -9.33 3.85
CA TYR A 21 -15.46 -9.23 2.42
C TYR A 21 -16.61 -9.74 1.56
N SER A 22 -17.22 -10.87 1.93
CA SER A 22 -18.32 -11.48 1.18
C SER A 22 -19.60 -10.63 1.20
N GLU A 23 -19.90 -9.94 2.31
CA GLU A 23 -21.08 -9.06 2.40
C GLU A 23 -21.00 -7.83 1.47
N ASN A 24 -19.78 -7.40 1.15
CA ASN A 24 -19.52 -6.21 0.35
C ASN A 24 -19.33 -6.49 -1.15
N MET A 25 -19.41 -7.75 -1.58
CA MET A 25 -19.38 -8.10 -3.00
C MET A 25 -20.70 -7.69 -3.67
N LYS A 26 -20.63 -6.78 -4.64
CA LYS A 26 -21.78 -6.29 -5.41
C LYS A 26 -21.48 -6.38 -6.90
N THR A 27 -22.38 -7.00 -7.64
CA THR A 27 -22.35 -6.96 -9.11
C THR A 27 -22.94 -5.63 -9.57
N VAL A 28 -22.21 -4.91 -10.42
CA VAL A 28 -22.63 -3.62 -10.98
C VAL A 28 -22.48 -3.69 -12.49
N ILE A 29 -23.42 -3.07 -13.20
CA ILE A 29 -23.38 -2.97 -14.67
C ILE A 29 -22.58 -1.72 -15.05
N ILE A 30 -21.64 -1.88 -15.98
CA ILE A 30 -20.94 -0.76 -16.60
C ILE A 30 -21.94 -0.07 -17.53
N ARG A 31 -22.20 1.22 -17.26
CA ARG A 31 -23.12 2.03 -18.06
C ARG A 31 -22.43 2.52 -19.34
N ASP A 32 -23.21 3.15 -20.21
CA ASP A 32 -22.70 3.81 -21.41
C ASP A 32 -21.52 4.73 -21.08
N ARG A 33 -20.55 4.77 -22.00
CA ARG A 33 -19.28 5.51 -21.85
C ARG A 33 -18.36 4.99 -20.73
N GLY A 34 -18.53 3.74 -20.29
CA GLY A 34 -17.63 3.10 -19.34
C GLY A 34 -17.79 3.60 -17.90
N GLN A 35 -18.94 4.20 -17.56
CA GLN A 35 -19.19 4.69 -16.21
C GLN A 35 -19.56 3.54 -15.26
N LEU A 36 -18.88 3.50 -14.10
CA LEU A 36 -19.17 2.56 -13.02
C LEU A 36 -19.65 3.33 -11.78
N THR A 37 -20.84 2.97 -11.29
CA THR A 37 -21.40 3.57 -10.07
C THR A 37 -21.04 2.71 -8.86
N ILE A 38 -20.30 3.26 -7.89
CA ILE A 38 -20.00 2.55 -6.65
C ILE A 38 -21.25 2.55 -5.74
N PRO A 39 -21.79 1.38 -5.37
CA PRO A 39 -22.96 1.29 -4.48
C PRO A 39 -22.74 1.96 -3.13
N ASP A 40 -23.81 2.51 -2.55
CA ASP A 40 -23.74 3.21 -1.25
C ASP A 40 -23.22 2.33 -0.11
N SER A 41 -23.50 1.02 -0.13
CA SER A 41 -22.99 0.07 0.87
C SER A 41 -21.46 0.05 0.91
N ILE A 42 -20.81 0.11 -0.25
CA ILE A 42 -19.36 0.15 -0.35
C ILE A 42 -18.87 1.54 0.10
N ARG A 43 -19.49 2.63 -0.39
CA ARG A 43 -19.12 4.00 -0.02
C ARG A 43 -19.19 4.29 1.48
N ARG A 44 -20.14 3.70 2.20
CA ARG A 44 -20.22 3.82 3.67
C ARG A 44 -19.10 3.10 4.41
N THR A 45 -18.45 2.14 3.75
CA THR A 45 -17.36 1.34 4.33
C THR A 45 -15.99 1.95 4.03
N ILE A 46 -15.87 2.75 2.96
CA ILE A 46 -14.60 3.35 2.52
C ILE A 46 -14.69 4.88 2.40
N ASP A 47 -13.92 5.59 3.24
CA ASP A 47 -14.00 7.05 3.35
C ASP A 47 -13.52 7.82 2.11
N TRP A 48 -12.76 7.19 1.22
CA TRP A 48 -12.15 7.87 0.08
C TRP A 48 -13.04 7.91 -1.17
N ALA A 49 -14.12 7.14 -1.20
CA ALA A 49 -15.03 7.07 -2.35
C ALA A 49 -16.17 8.11 -2.25
N MET A 50 -15.83 9.35 -1.88
CA MET A 50 -16.77 10.47 -1.85
C MET A 50 -16.97 11.05 -3.26
N PRO A 51 -18.12 11.69 -3.54
CA PRO A 51 -18.33 12.39 -4.80
C PRO A 51 -17.18 13.36 -5.10
N LEU A 52 -16.80 13.48 -6.38
CA LEU A 52 -15.70 14.34 -6.86
C LEU A 52 -14.29 13.98 -6.32
N SER A 53 -14.12 12.82 -5.67
CA SER A 53 -12.80 12.36 -5.24
C SER A 53 -11.97 11.86 -6.41
N ALA A 54 -10.70 12.27 -6.48
CA ALA A 54 -9.75 11.78 -7.47
C ALA A 54 -9.30 10.35 -7.15
N VAL A 55 -9.29 9.49 -8.16
CA VAL A 55 -8.86 8.09 -8.04
C VAL A 55 -7.84 7.73 -9.11
N THR A 56 -6.92 6.84 -8.76
CA THR A 56 -5.99 6.20 -9.68
C THR A 56 -6.54 4.83 -10.04
N ILE A 57 -6.54 4.50 -11.32
CA ILE A 57 -6.97 3.20 -11.85
C ILE A 57 -5.76 2.49 -12.42
N SER A 58 -5.53 1.26 -12.02
CA SER A 58 -4.44 0.41 -12.52
C SER A 58 -4.94 -1.00 -12.83
N ILE A 59 -4.34 -1.63 -13.83
CA ILE A 59 -4.55 -3.04 -14.16
C ILE A 59 -3.42 -3.84 -13.51
N GLU A 60 -3.73 -4.66 -12.52
CA GLU A 60 -2.71 -5.49 -11.84
C GLU A 60 -2.67 -6.92 -12.40
N LYS A 61 -3.81 -7.42 -12.87
CA LYS A 61 -3.95 -8.71 -13.55
C LYS A 61 -4.87 -8.55 -14.76
N PRO A 62 -4.87 -9.50 -15.72
CA PRO A 62 -5.69 -9.40 -16.93
C PRO A 62 -7.18 -9.12 -16.65
N ASP A 63 -7.72 -9.71 -15.58
CA ASP A 63 -9.13 -9.61 -15.21
C ASP A 63 -9.38 -8.77 -13.95
N GLU A 64 -8.38 -8.01 -13.48
CA GLU A 64 -8.45 -7.26 -12.23
C GLU A 64 -8.07 -5.79 -12.41
N ILE A 65 -9.07 -4.92 -12.27
CA ILE A 65 -8.90 -3.48 -12.19
C ILE A 65 -8.91 -3.06 -10.72
N VAL A 66 -7.85 -2.38 -10.30
CA VAL A 66 -7.70 -1.86 -8.95
C VAL A 66 -7.90 -0.34 -8.97
N ILE A 67 -8.84 0.13 -8.15
CA ILE A 67 -9.15 1.56 -7.99
C ILE A 67 -8.64 1.98 -6.61
N ARG A 68 -7.78 3.01 -6.57
CA ARG A 68 -7.20 3.56 -5.34
C ARG A 68 -7.42 5.06 -5.25
N PRO A 69 -7.51 5.63 -4.05
CA PRO A 69 -7.55 7.08 -3.90
C PRO A 69 -6.25 7.71 -4.41
N HIS A 70 -6.39 8.78 -5.20
CA HIS A 70 -5.26 9.52 -5.70
C HIS A 70 -4.63 10.33 -4.56
N GLY A 71 -3.30 10.25 -4.40
CA GLY A 71 -2.58 11.05 -3.42
C GLY A 71 -2.67 10.59 -1.96
N ARG A 72 -3.23 9.42 -1.65
CA ARG A 72 -3.01 8.81 -0.31
C ARG A 72 -1.52 8.50 -0.19
N LYS A 73 -0.82 9.26 0.66
CA LYS A 73 0.54 8.94 1.08
C LYS A 73 0.50 7.52 1.61
N VAL A 74 1.16 6.60 0.90
CA VAL A 74 1.40 5.23 1.37
C VAL A 74 1.90 5.36 2.80
N ALA A 75 1.25 4.67 3.74
CA ALA A 75 1.71 4.63 5.12
C ALA A 75 3.16 4.17 5.08
N ILE A 76 4.08 5.10 5.36
CA ILE A 76 5.51 4.84 5.30
C ILE A 76 5.77 3.71 6.29
N ASN A 77 6.29 2.59 5.80
CA ASN A 77 6.70 1.50 6.66
C ASN A 77 7.93 1.97 7.44
N TRP A 78 7.68 2.51 8.64
CA TRP A 78 8.72 3.07 9.49
C TRP A 78 9.80 2.05 9.84
N ASP A 79 9.44 0.78 9.99
CA ASP A 79 10.41 -0.27 10.28
C ASP A 79 11.36 -0.50 9.10
N ASP A 80 10.85 -0.48 7.87
CA ASP A 80 11.69 -0.60 6.68
C ASP A 80 12.61 0.62 6.50
N LEU A 81 12.07 1.82 6.71
CA LEU A 81 12.85 3.07 6.67
C LEU A 81 14.00 3.03 7.69
N TRP A 82 13.73 2.63 8.94
CA TRP A 82 14.74 2.54 9.98
C TRP A 82 15.78 1.44 9.70
N LYS A 83 15.38 0.31 9.11
CA LYS A 83 16.31 -0.74 8.66
C LYS A 83 17.26 -0.20 7.58
N GLN A 84 16.73 0.54 6.61
CA GLN A 84 17.54 1.14 5.54
C GLN A 84 18.52 2.20 6.10
N ILE A 85 18.07 3.05 7.03
CA ILE A 85 18.95 4.03 7.70
C ILE A 85 20.06 3.34 8.49
N LYS A 86 19.73 2.28 9.25
CA LYS A 86 20.73 1.49 9.99
C LYS A 86 21.73 0.82 9.04
N LYS A 87 21.26 0.27 7.93
CA LYS A 87 22.12 -0.32 6.89
C LYS A 87 23.07 0.73 6.30
N ALA A 88 22.56 1.90 5.94
CA ALA A 88 23.38 3.02 5.46
C ALA A 88 24.47 3.43 6.45
N ARG A 89 24.12 3.53 7.75
CA ARG A 89 25.09 3.84 8.83
C ARG A 89 26.07 2.72 9.16
N SER A 90 25.75 1.48 8.82
CA SER A 90 26.61 0.32 9.08
C SER A 90 27.78 0.23 8.09
N PHE A 91 27.67 0.89 6.93
CA PHE A 91 28.81 1.08 6.04
C PHE A 91 29.81 2.04 6.68
N LYS A 92 30.78 1.50 7.41
CA LYS A 92 32.00 2.23 7.77
C LYS A 92 32.81 2.39 6.48
N GLY A 93 33.17 3.62 6.13
CA GLY A 93 34.06 3.87 5.01
C GLY A 93 35.36 3.08 5.18
N SER A 94 35.82 2.41 4.14
CA SER A 94 37.07 1.64 4.11
C SER A 94 38.31 2.53 4.01
N GLY A 95 38.31 3.66 4.71
CA GLY A 95 39.37 4.65 4.72
C GLY A 95 39.80 4.91 6.15
N SER A 96 41.09 4.76 6.43
CA SER A 96 41.74 5.08 7.71
C SER A 96 41.92 6.59 7.88
N GLY A 97 40.86 7.36 7.66
CA GLY A 97 40.88 8.82 7.74
C GLY A 97 39.72 9.31 8.59
N ASP A 98 40.04 10.04 9.65
CA ASP A 98 39.03 10.78 10.40
C ASP A 98 38.53 11.95 9.52
N LEU A 99 37.21 12.08 9.41
CA LEU A 99 36.56 13.18 8.70
C LEU A 99 36.97 14.54 9.27
N SER A 100 37.33 14.56 10.56
CA SER A 100 37.86 15.77 11.19
C SER A 100 39.22 16.16 10.61
N THR A 101 40.12 15.20 10.36
CA THR A 101 41.43 15.43 9.74
C THR A 101 41.31 15.91 8.30
N PHE A 102 40.40 15.33 7.51
CA PHE A 102 40.14 15.77 6.13
C PHE A 102 39.67 17.24 6.07
N VAL A 103 38.78 17.66 6.97
CA VAL A 103 38.30 19.05 7.03
C VAL A 103 39.41 20.01 7.46
N VAL A 104 40.31 19.58 8.36
CA VAL A 104 41.47 20.39 8.79
C VAL A 104 42.47 20.54 7.65
N GLU A 105 42.80 19.45 6.93
CA GLU A 105 43.69 19.49 5.76
C GLU A 105 43.13 20.39 4.64
N ASP A 106 41.84 20.26 4.31
CA ASP A 106 41.19 21.09 3.27
C ASP A 106 41.23 22.60 3.62
N ARG A 107 41.12 22.93 4.91
CA ARG A 107 41.24 24.32 5.39
C ARG A 107 42.67 24.85 5.39
N GLN A 108 43.66 23.98 5.61
CA GLN A 108 45.07 24.38 5.65
C GLN A 108 45.67 24.58 4.25
N ILE A 109 45.21 23.82 3.24
CA ILE A 109 45.71 23.92 1.86
C ILE A 109 45.28 25.23 1.16
N ARG A 110 44.29 25.95 1.69
CA ARG A 110 43.77 27.21 1.12
C ARG A 110 44.38 28.51 1.72
N ARG A 111 45.53 28.43 2.38
CA ARG A 111 46.34 29.60 2.78
C ARG A 111 47.66 29.62 2.03
#